data_AF-A0A2L0CNK6-F1
#
_entry.id   AF-A0A2L0CNK6-F1
#
_cell.length_a   1.000
_cell.length_b   1.000
_cell.length_c   1.000
_cell.angle_alpha   90.00
_cell.angle_beta   90.00
_cell.angle_gamma   90.00
#
_symmetry.space_group_name_H-M   'P 1'
#
loop_
_entity.id
_entity.type
_entity.pdbx_description
1 polymer ?
#
loop_
_entity_poly.entity_id
_entity_poly.type
_entity_poly.pdbx_seq_one_letter_code
_entity_poly.pdbx_strand_id
1 'polypeptide(L)'
;PGTKKVHVILNHKDKNHLINKDIRCKDDVYTHAYTLIVKPDNTYEVQIDGEKVESGDLEADWDILPPKKIKDPEAKKPEDWDDRKTIPDPDDKKPEDWDKPEHIPDPEAKKPEDWDD
;
A
#
# COMPACT_ATOMS: atom_id res chain seq x y z
N PRO A 1 26.95 -5.21 -0.05
CA PRO A 1 26.45 -3.80 0.02
C PRO A 1 25.90 -3.52 1.43
N GLY A 2 26.70 -2.83 2.26
CA GLY A 2 26.30 -2.51 3.64
C GLY A 2 25.28 -1.37 3.68
N THR A 3 24.42 -1.37 4.69
CA THR A 3 23.49 -0.28 5.00
C THR A 3 24.28 0.96 5.44
N LYS A 4 24.31 1.99 4.60
CA LYS A 4 24.99 3.28 4.82
C LYS A 4 23.96 4.34 5.16
N LYS A 5 23.63 4.47 6.46
CA LYS A 5 22.66 5.45 6.95
C LYS A 5 23.12 6.12 8.25
N VAL A 6 22.71 7.36 8.45
CA VAL A 6 22.88 8.09 9.71
C VAL A 6 21.79 7.63 10.67
N HIS A 7 22.19 7.17 11.85
CA HIS A 7 21.27 6.76 12.89
C HIS A 7 20.95 7.94 13.80
N VAL A 8 19.65 8.27 13.90
CA VAL A 8 19.13 9.19 14.92
C VAL A 8 18.13 8.42 15.75
N ILE A 9 18.52 8.10 16.99
CA ILE A 9 17.75 7.25 17.90
C ILE A 9 17.43 8.07 19.15
N LEU A 10 16.14 8.19 19.46
CA LEU A 10 15.66 8.91 20.63
C LEU A 10 15.10 7.92 21.64
N ASN A 11 15.52 8.04 22.90
CA ASN A 11 14.96 7.26 23.99
C ASN A 11 13.74 7.98 24.58
N HIS A 12 12.62 7.29 24.68
CA HIS A 12 11.41 7.78 25.34
C HIS A 12 10.71 6.62 26.04
N LYS A 13 10.37 6.79 27.34
CA LYS A 13 9.68 5.76 28.16
C LYS A 13 10.33 4.37 28.05
N ASP A 14 11.65 4.31 28.24
CA ASP A 14 12.45 3.08 28.21
C ASP A 14 12.46 2.34 26.86
N LYS A 15 11.97 2.98 25.79
CA LYS A 15 12.01 2.47 24.42
C LYS A 15 12.89 3.35 23.54
N ASN A 16 13.73 2.71 22.74
CA ASN A 16 14.54 3.37 21.73
C ASN A 16 13.74 3.46 20.41
N HIS A 17 13.49 4.68 19.96
CA HIS A 17 12.79 4.95 18.71
C HIS A 17 13.80 5.35 17.64
N LEU A 18 13.85 4.59 16.55
CA LEU A 18 14.65 4.93 15.38
C LEU A 18 13.88 5.94 14.54
N ILE A 19 14.62 6.84 13.88
CA ILE A 19 14.04 7.73 12.88
C ILE A 19 13.48 6.92 11.70
N ASN A 20 12.30 7.30 11.22
CA ASN A 20 11.63 6.63 10.10
C ASN A 20 12.19 7.05 8.73
N LYS A 21 12.91 8.17 8.67
CA LYS A 21 13.57 8.66 7.46
C LYS A 21 14.92 7.99 7.22
N ASP A 22 15.21 7.71 5.95
CA ASP A 22 16.50 7.19 5.52
C ASP A 22 17.46 8.35 5.22
N ILE A 23 18.37 8.63 6.14
CA ILE A 23 19.40 9.67 5.97
C ILE A 23 20.67 9.02 5.46
N ARG A 24 21.09 9.36 4.25
CA ARG A 24 22.32 8.83 3.64
C ARG A 24 23.55 9.34 4.38
N CYS A 25 24.43 8.44 4.83
CA CYS A 25 25.73 8.85 5.35
C CYS A 25 26.73 9.09 4.21
N LYS A 26 27.70 9.97 4.45
CA LYS A 26 28.84 10.13 3.54
C LYS A 26 29.75 8.92 3.65
N ASP A 27 30.31 8.49 2.53
CA ASP A 27 31.03 7.22 2.42
C ASP A 27 32.38 7.32 1.73
N ASP A 28 32.90 8.53 1.60
CA ASP A 28 34.24 8.78 1.09
C ASP A 28 35.30 8.60 2.19
N VAL A 29 36.56 8.96 1.86
CA VAL A 29 37.73 8.79 2.75
C VAL A 29 38.05 10.04 3.59
N TYR A 30 37.26 11.11 3.44
CA TYR A 30 37.46 12.37 4.14
C TYR A 30 36.76 12.37 5.50
N THR A 31 37.14 13.36 6.31
CA THR A 31 36.48 13.59 7.60
C THR A 31 35.20 14.38 7.36
N HIS A 32 34.08 13.88 7.89
CA HIS A 32 32.80 14.57 7.85
C HIS A 32 32.33 14.95 9.25
N ALA A 33 31.69 16.12 9.38
CA ALA A 33 31.07 16.57 10.61
C ALA A 33 29.57 16.25 10.59
N TYR A 34 29.08 15.56 11.62
CA TYR A 34 27.66 15.25 11.78
C TYR A 34 27.10 16.04 12.96
N THR A 35 26.07 16.85 12.71
CA THR A 35 25.43 17.68 13.74
C THR A 35 23.96 17.31 13.85
N LEU A 36 23.51 17.04 15.07
CA LEU A 36 22.09 16.88 15.39
C LEU A 36 21.65 18.06 16.26
N ILE A 37 20.63 18.78 15.81
CA ILE A 37 20.02 19.89 16.54
C ILE A 37 18.60 19.46 16.89
N VAL A 38 18.29 19.43 18.18
CA VAL A 38 16.94 19.17 18.69
C VAL A 38 16.46 20.42 19.40
N LYS A 39 15.33 20.96 18.96
CA LYS A 39 14.78 22.21 19.47
C LYS A 39 13.64 21.94 20.47
N PRO A 40 13.38 22.86 21.41
CA PRO A 40 12.31 22.73 22.40
C PRO A 40 10.89 22.86 21.80
N ASP A 41 10.77 23.25 20.53
CA ASP A 41 9.52 23.29 19.77
C ASP A 41 9.13 21.93 19.15
N ASN A 42 9.79 20.84 19.58
CA ASN A 42 9.64 19.48 19.06
C ASN A 42 10.09 19.30 17.60
N THR A 43 10.92 20.20 17.06
CA THR A 43 11.56 20.02 15.76
C THR A 43 12.99 19.53 15.88
N TYR A 44 13.48 18.89 14.82
CA TYR A 44 14.88 18.47 14.71
C TYR A 44 15.48 18.86 13.36
N GLU A 45 16.81 18.93 13.34
CA GLU A 45 17.60 19.17 12.16
C GLU A 45 18.87 18.31 12.20
N VAL A 46 19.18 17.64 11.09
CA VAL A 46 20.43 16.90 10.89
C VAL A 46 21.23 17.64 9.85
N GLN A 47 22.49 17.94 10.18
CA GLN A 47 23.44 18.54 9.26
C GLN A 47 24.63 17.61 9.05
N ILE A 48 25.14 17.60 7.81
CA ILE A 48 26.40 16.95 7.45
C ILE A 48 27.28 18.03 6.83
N ASP A 49 28.49 18.21 7.36
CA ASP A 49 29.46 19.24 6.94
C ASP A 49 28.90 20.68 7.00
N GLY A 50 27.96 20.91 7.92
CA GLY A 50 27.26 22.20 8.09
C GLY A 50 26.10 22.42 7.13
N GLU A 51 25.87 21.51 6.17
CA GLU A 51 24.70 21.53 5.29
C GLU A 51 23.53 20.79 5.93
N LYS A 52 22.36 21.41 5.94
CA LYS A 52 21.12 20.79 6.40
C LYS A 52 20.70 19.69 5.42
N VAL A 53 20.82 18.44 5.85
CA VAL A 53 20.43 17.27 5.04
C VAL A 53 19.03 16.78 5.36
N GLU A 54 18.55 16.99 6.60
CA GLU A 54 17.22 16.57 7.02
C GLU A 54 16.67 17.51 8.09
N SER A 55 15.35 17.72 8.08
CA SER A 55 14.65 18.49 9.11
C SER A 55 13.18 18.11 9.18
N GLY A 56 12.59 18.19 10.36
CA GLY A 56 11.16 17.91 10.53
C GLY A 56 10.72 17.95 11.99
N ASP A 57 9.55 17.37 12.22
CA ASP A 57 8.93 17.25 13.54
C ASP A 57 9.25 15.89 14.16
N LEU A 58 9.60 15.88 15.45
CA LEU A 58 9.88 14.65 16.20
C LEU A 58 8.66 13.71 16.25
N GLU A 59 7.45 14.27 16.34
CA GLU A 59 6.21 13.49 16.38
C GLU A 59 5.83 12.86 15.05
N ALA A 60 6.31 13.41 13.94
CA ALA A 60 6.01 12.92 12.60
C ALA A 60 7.04 11.89 12.14
N ASP A 61 8.31 12.13 12.47
CA ASP A 61 9.43 11.35 11.97
C ASP A 61 9.86 10.21 12.91
N TRP A 62 9.26 10.12 14.11
CA TRP A 62 9.38 8.97 15.02
C TRP A 62 8.03 8.51 15.55
N ASP A 63 7.88 7.19 15.72
CA ASP A 63 6.74 6.57 16.40
C ASP A 63 6.85 6.65 17.94
N ILE A 64 7.04 7.87 18.48
CA ILE A 64 7.11 8.12 19.93
C ILE A 64 5.71 8.12 20.55
N LEU A 65 4.74 8.69 19.83
CA LEU A 65 3.35 8.81 20.28
C LEU A 65 2.48 7.71 19.67
N PRO A 66 1.45 7.26 20.41
CA PRO A 66 0.42 6.40 19.82
C PRO A 66 -0.27 7.12 18.65
N PRO A 67 -0.81 6.37 17.67
CA PRO A 67 -1.44 6.96 16.49
C PRO A 67 -2.57 7.91 16.89
N LYS A 68 -2.55 9.14 16.34
CA LYS A 68 -3.55 10.19 16.62
C LYS A 68 -4.97 9.80 16.22
N LYS A 69 -5.11 8.81 15.33
CA LYS A 69 -6.40 8.25 14.89
C LYS A 69 -6.37 6.74 15.06
N ILE A 70 -7.10 6.24 16.04
CA ILE A 70 -7.48 4.83 16.11
C ILE A 70 -8.71 4.62 15.23
N LYS A 71 -8.76 3.52 14.46
CA LYS A 71 -10.02 3.11 13.82
C LYS A 71 -11.01 2.80 14.94
N ASP A 72 -12.25 3.27 14.79
CA ASP A 72 -13.28 3.02 15.78
C ASP A 72 -13.45 1.50 15.95
N PRO A 73 -13.18 0.95 17.15
CA PRO A 73 -13.29 -0.49 17.40
C PRO A 73 -14.74 -1.00 17.34
N GLU A 74 -15.73 -0.11 17.43
CA GLU A 74 -17.15 -0.44 17.31
C GLU A 74 -17.67 -0.31 15.87
N ALA A 75 -16.89 0.31 14.98
CA ALA A 75 -17.25 0.44 13.57
C ALA A 75 -17.15 -0.91 12.87
N LYS A 76 -18.27 -1.64 12.86
CA LYS A 76 -18.50 -2.77 11.98
C LYS A 76 -18.92 -2.26 10.62
N LYS A 77 -18.35 -2.86 9.58
CA LYS A 77 -18.85 -2.70 8.22
C LYS A 77 -20.35 -3.05 8.21
N PRO A 78 -21.24 -2.17 7.72
CA PRO A 78 -22.67 -2.48 7.69
C PRO A 78 -22.92 -3.67 6.76
N GLU A 79 -23.94 -4.48 7.08
CA GLU A 79 -24.28 -5.69 6.31
C GLU A 79 -24.66 -5.36 4.86
N ASP A 80 -25.12 -4.13 4.60
CA ASP A 80 -25.47 -3.60 3.28
C ASP A 80 -24.27 -3.03 2.51
N TRP A 81 -23.05 -3.16 3.03
CA TRP A 81 -21.86 -2.63 2.35
C TRP A 81 -21.49 -3.47 1.14
N ASP A 82 -21.79 -2.93 -0.04
CA ASP A 82 -21.46 -3.55 -1.33
C ASP A 82 -20.03 -3.19 -1.78
N ASP A 83 -19.11 -4.16 -1.75
CA ASP A 83 -17.74 -4.00 -2.31
C ASP A 83 -17.66 -4.32 -3.81
N ARG A 84 -18.78 -4.61 -4.49
CA ARG A 84 -18.74 -5.02 -5.89
C ARG A 84 -18.43 -3.80 -6.76
N LYS A 85 -17.26 -3.85 -7.39
CA LYS A 85 -16.79 -2.82 -8.34
C LYS A 85 -17.67 -2.70 -9.59
N THR A 86 -18.42 -3.75 -9.91
CA THR A 86 -19.33 -3.84 -11.05
C THR A 86 -20.61 -4.52 -10.60
N ILE A 87 -21.75 -3.86 -10.81
CA ILE A 87 -23.08 -4.46 -10.64
C ILE A 87 -23.56 -4.99 -11.99
N PRO A 88 -24.25 -6.14 -12.04
CA PRO A 88 -24.98 -6.54 -13.24
C PRO A 88 -26.04 -5.48 -13.53
N ASP A 89 -26.14 -5.05 -14.78
CA ASP A 89 -27.10 -4.04 -15.20
C ASP A 89 -28.54 -4.59 -15.01
N PRO A 90 -29.37 -3.94 -14.17
CA PRO A 90 -30.72 -4.42 -13.87
C PRO A 90 -31.68 -4.35 -15.08
N ASP A 91 -31.35 -3.60 -16.13
CA ASP A 91 -32.10 -3.53 -17.39
C ASP A 91 -31.61 -4.54 -18.44
N ASP A 92 -30.50 -5.25 -18.18
CA ASP A 92 -29.93 -6.23 -19.10
C ASP A 92 -30.70 -7.55 -19.02
N LYS A 93 -31.71 -7.67 -19.87
CA LYS A 93 -32.48 -8.91 -20.07
C LYS A 93 -31.76 -9.77 -21.08
N LYS A 94 -31.38 -10.99 -20.68
CA LYS A 94 -30.89 -12.05 -21.57
C LYS A 94 -31.79 -12.11 -22.83
N PRO A 95 -31.29 -11.77 -24.03
CA PRO A 95 -32.11 -11.81 -25.24
C PRO A 95 -32.52 -13.26 -25.54
N GLU A 96 -33.72 -13.47 -26.11
CA GLU A 96 -34.27 -14.80 -26.36
C GLU A 96 -33.38 -15.67 -27.28
N ASP A 97 -32.50 -15.05 -28.07
CA ASP A 97 -31.55 -15.70 -28.99
C ASP A 97 -30.18 -16.03 -28.35
N TRP A 98 -30.03 -15.85 -27.03
CA TRP A 98 -28.76 -16.04 -26.31
C TRP A 98 -28.41 -17.51 -26.08
N ASP A 99 -29.41 -18.39 -25.98
CA ASP A 99 -29.20 -19.85 -25.91
C ASP A 99 -29.28 -20.44 -27.32
N LYS A 100 -28.19 -20.35 -28.08
CA LYS A 100 -28.04 -21.14 -29.30
C LYS A 100 -27.58 -22.54 -28.94
N PRO A 101 -28.25 -23.60 -29.42
CA PRO A 101 -27.80 -24.97 -29.18
C PRO A 101 -26.39 -25.17 -29.78
N GLU A 102 -25.46 -25.72 -29.01
CA GLU A 102 -24.09 -26.04 -29.46
C GLU A 102 -24.07 -27.00 -30.67
N HIS A 103 -25.17 -27.74 -30.91
CA HIS A 103 -25.34 -28.60 -32.06
C HIS A 103 -26.58 -28.21 -32.86
N ILE A 104 -26.32 -27.69 -34.07
CA ILE A 104 -27.34 -27.46 -35.08
C ILE A 104 -27.35 -28.73 -35.96
N PRO A 105 -28.47 -29.44 -36.12
CA PRO A 105 -28.53 -30.56 -37.06
C PRO A 105 -28.27 -30.05 -38.47
N ASP A 106 -27.35 -30.68 -39.18
CA ASP A 106 -26.97 -30.30 -40.54
C ASP A 106 -28.18 -30.47 -41.48
N PRO A 107 -28.70 -29.38 -42.07
CA PRO A 107 -29.90 -29.44 -42.92
C PRO A 107 -29.70 -30.25 -44.22
N GLU A 108 -28.46 -30.59 -44.59
CA GLU A 108 -28.16 -31.44 -45.76
C GLU A 108 -28.00 -32.93 -45.40
N ALA A 109 -28.03 -33.30 -44.12
CA ALA A 109 -27.89 -34.69 -43.69
C ALA A 109 -29.17 -35.52 -43.97
N LYS A 110 -29.13 -36.42 -44.96
CA LYS A 110 -30.14 -37.46 -45.17
C LYS A 110 -29.64 -38.80 -44.64
N LYS A 111 -30.48 -39.48 -43.83
CA LYS A 111 -30.24 -40.85 -43.35
C LYS A 111 -30.06 -41.78 -44.58
N PRO A 112 -28.95 -42.52 -44.71
CA PRO A 112 -28.76 -43.45 -45.83
C PRO A 112 -29.77 -44.62 -45.76
N GLU A 113 -30.14 -45.16 -46.93
CA GLU A 113 -31.20 -46.20 -47.07
C GLU A 113 -30.90 -47.53 -46.37
N ASP A 114 -29.66 -47.76 -45.94
CA ASP A 114 -29.19 -49.03 -45.33
C ASP A 114 -29.15 -48.99 -43.79
N TRP A 115 -29.90 -48.09 -43.17
CA TRP A 115 -29.93 -47.93 -41.71
C TRP A 115 -31.19 -48.58 -41.11
N ASP A 116 -31.08 -49.83 -40.65
CA ASP A 116 -32.09 -50.50 -39.83
C ASP A 116 -32.19 -49.85 -38.44
N ASP A 117 -33.42 -49.72 -37.92
CA ASP A 117 -33.76 -49.06 -36.64
C ASP A 117 -33.53 -49.96 -35.41
#